data_AF-A0A960SRL4-F1
#
_entry.id   AF-A0A960SRL4-F1
#
_cell.length_a   1.000
_cell.length_b   1.000
_cell.length_c   1.000
_cell.angle_alpha   90.00
_cell.angle_beta   90.00
_cell.angle_gamma   90.00
#
_symmetry.space_group_name_H-M   'P 1'
#
loop_
_entity.id
_entity.type
_entity.pdbx_description
1 polymer ?
#
loop_
_entity_poly.entity_id
_entity_poly.type
_entity_poly.pdbx_seq_one_letter_code
_entity_poly.pdbx_strand_id
1 'polypeptide(L)' 'MKGLDEARLYGFVDTGYLQGRPAAEVAGHLCAGGADVVQLRAKDRSKQEVTRLAREILPVTRAAGVPLVVNDHLDV' A
#
# COMPACT_ATOMS: atom_id res chain seq x y z
N MET A 1 2.79 -5.07 15.32
CA MET A 1 2.87 -5.68 13.98
C MET A 1 2.90 -7.18 14.17
N LYS A 2 2.06 -7.92 13.43
CA LYS A 2 2.21 -9.38 13.32
C LYS A 2 3.47 -9.72 12.51
N GLY A 3 4.03 -10.90 12.71
CA GLY A 3 5.08 -11.41 11.83
C GLY A 3 4.55 -11.63 10.41
N LEU A 4 5.41 -11.53 9.39
CA LEU A 4 5.00 -11.83 8.00
C LEU A 4 4.60 -13.30 7.82
N ASP A 5 5.19 -14.19 8.61
CA ASP A 5 4.86 -15.61 8.71
C ASP A 5 3.47 -15.87 9.32
N GLU A 6 2.89 -14.90 10.01
CA GLU A 6 1.55 -14.96 10.59
C GLU A 6 0.49 -14.22 9.75
N ALA A 7 0.90 -13.57 8.65
CA ALA A 7 0.00 -12.78 7.82
C ALA A 7 -1.03 -13.66 7.11
N ARG A 8 -2.31 -13.27 7.18
CA ARG A 8 -3.43 -14.01 6.59
C ARG A 8 -4.11 -13.22 5.48
N LEU A 9 -4.08 -11.89 5.54
CA LEU A 9 -4.68 -11.01 4.54
C LEU A 9 -3.65 -10.03 3.96
N TYR A 10 -3.32 -10.19 2.68
CA TYR A 10 -2.44 -9.29 1.92
C TYR A 10 -3.27 -8.44 0.94
N GLY A 11 -3.41 -7.15 1.25
CA GLY A 11 -4.17 -6.19 0.44
C GLY A 11 -3.31 -5.41 -0.56
N PHE A 12 -3.95 -4.92 -1.62
CA PHE A 12 -3.29 -4.17 -2.70
C PHE A 12 -3.96 -2.80 -2.87
N VAL A 13 -3.15 -1.75 -2.87
CA VAL A 13 -3.50 -0.44 -3.43
C VAL A 13 -3.02 -0.45 -4.88
N ASP A 14 -3.94 -0.79 -5.78
CA ASP A 14 -3.65 -0.90 -7.21
C ASP A 14 -4.20 0.31 -7.98
N THR A 15 -3.32 1.02 -8.68
CA THR A 15 -3.68 2.24 -9.42
C THR A 15 -4.69 2.01 -10.55
N GLY A 16 -4.85 0.77 -11.02
CA GLY A 16 -5.89 0.38 -11.99
C GLY A 16 -7.29 0.33 -11.39
N TYR A 17 -7.42 0.22 -10.06
CA TYR A 17 -8.71 0.03 -9.35
C TYR A 17 -9.06 1.18 -8.39
N LEU A 18 -8.28 2.26 -8.38
CA LEU A 18 -8.57 3.42 -7.52
C LEU A 18 -9.88 4.11 -7.89
N GLN A 19 -10.24 4.14 -9.19
CA GLN A 19 -11.46 4.80 -9.68
C GLN A 19 -11.62 6.24 -9.15
N GLY A 20 -10.50 6.99 -9.09
CA GLY A 20 -10.47 8.36 -8.58
C GLY A 20 -10.34 8.50 -7.06
N ARG A 21 -10.39 7.41 -6.31
CA ARG A 21 -10.17 7.44 -4.85
C ARG A 21 -8.70 7.74 -4.52
N PRO A 22 -8.42 8.55 -3.48
CA PRO A 22 -7.07 8.74 -2.97
C PRO A 22 -6.44 7.40 -2.52
N ALA A 23 -5.20 7.17 -2.91
CA ALA A 23 -4.49 5.93 -2.60
C ALA A 23 -4.33 5.71 -1.07
N ALA A 24 -4.08 6.81 -0.33
CA ALA A 24 -4.01 6.79 1.13
C ALA A 24 -5.34 6.41 1.80
N GLU A 25 -6.48 6.82 1.22
CA GLU A 25 -7.81 6.44 1.73
C GLU A 25 -8.06 4.95 1.54
N VAL A 26 -7.75 4.42 0.35
CA VAL A 26 -7.86 2.99 0.06
C VAL A 26 -6.96 2.17 0.99
N ALA A 27 -5.71 2.62 1.22
CA ALA A 27 -4.82 2.01 2.20
C ALA A 27 -5.42 2.01 3.61
N GLY A 28 -6.03 3.13 4.03
CA GLY A 28 -6.70 3.24 5.32
C GLY A 28 -7.84 2.26 5.47
N HIS A 29 -8.68 2.11 4.45
CA HIS A 29 -9.75 1.11 4.43
C HIS A 29 -9.22 -0.33 4.50
N LEU A 30 -8.12 -0.65 3.80
CA LEU A 30 -7.48 -1.96 3.87
C LEU A 30 -6.97 -2.25 5.30
N CYS A 31 -6.27 -1.28 5.91
CA CYS A 31 -5.79 -1.41 7.29
C CYS A 31 -6.94 -1.58 8.28
N ALA A 32 -7.99 -0.75 8.20
CA ALA A 32 -9.17 -0.86 9.06
C ALA A 32 -9.94 -2.17 8.84
N GLY A 33 -9.91 -2.70 7.61
CA GLY A 33 -10.49 -4.00 7.24
C GLY A 33 -9.67 -5.21 7.69
N GLY A 34 -8.53 -5.02 8.36
CA GLY A 34 -7.73 -6.11 8.91
C GLY A 34 -6.67 -6.68 7.96
N ALA A 35 -6.25 -5.92 6.94
CA ALA A 35 -5.09 -6.31 6.14
C ALA A 35 -3.83 -6.39 7.02
N ASP A 36 -3.14 -7.52 6.95
CA ASP A 36 -1.89 -7.76 7.68
C ASP A 36 -0.68 -7.20 6.92
N VAL A 37 -0.80 -7.01 5.59
CA VAL A 37 0.20 -6.41 4.70
C VAL A 37 -0.52 -5.58 3.63
N VAL A 38 0.05 -4.44 3.22
CA VAL A 38 -0.45 -3.65 2.09
C VAL A 38 0.65 -3.52 1.02
N GLN A 39 0.30 -3.72 -0.25
CA GLN A 39 1.20 -3.49 -1.38
C GLN A 39 0.72 -2.28 -2.20
N LEU A 40 1.63 -1.36 -2.55
CA LEU A 40 1.42 -0.41 -3.64
C LEU A 40 1.78 -1.10 -4.98
N ARG A 41 0.76 -1.27 -5.83
CA ARG A 41 0.91 -1.80 -7.19
C ARG A 41 0.53 -0.73 -8.22
N ALA A 42 1.54 -0.09 -8.79
CA ALA A 42 1.38 1.01 -9.72
C ALA A 42 1.96 0.66 -11.10
N LYS A 43 1.41 -0.38 -11.75
CA LYS A 43 1.83 -0.77 -13.10
C LYS A 43 1.66 0.39 -14.09
N ASP A 44 2.59 0.48 -15.03
CA ASP A 44 2.62 1.50 -16.08
C ASP A 44 2.69 2.96 -15.56
N ARG A 45 3.05 3.15 -14.28
CA ARG A 45 3.32 4.48 -13.71
C ARG A 45 4.81 4.77 -13.70
N SER A 46 5.14 6.06 -13.77
CA SER A 46 6.53 6.49 -13.66
C SER A 46 7.03 6.26 -12.23
N LYS A 47 8.34 6.04 -12.07
CA LYS A 47 8.97 5.92 -10.75
C LYS A 47 8.60 7.09 -9.83
N GLN A 48 8.57 8.31 -10.36
CA GLN A 48 8.20 9.52 -9.60
C GLN A 48 6.77 9.42 -9.04
N GLU A 49 5.83 8.93 -9.84
CA GLU A 49 4.45 8.70 -9.39
C GLU A 49 4.38 7.58 -8.34
N VAL A 50 5.12 6.49 -8.52
CA VAL A 50 5.20 5.42 -7.50
C VAL A 50 5.75 5.98 -6.19
N THR A 51 6.83 6.77 -6.21
CA THR A 51 7.40 7.41 -5.02
C THR A 51 6.40 8.36 -4.35
N ARG A 52 5.67 9.16 -5.15
CA ARG A 52 4.63 10.06 -4.62
C ARG A 52 3.54 9.27 -3.88
N LEU A 53 2.99 8.24 -4.53
CA LEU A 53 1.96 7.38 -3.94
C LEU A 53 2.47 6.63 -2.70
N ALA A 54 3.70 6.12 -2.74
CA ALA A 54 4.30 5.46 -1.58
C ALA A 54 4.40 6.41 -0.37
N ARG A 55 4.79 7.67 -0.60
CA ARG A 55 4.84 8.70 0.45
C ARG A 55 3.46 9.07 1.01
N GLU A 56 2.41 8.99 0.20
CA GLU A 56 1.03 9.21 0.66
C GLU A 56 0.51 8.04 1.50
N ILE A 57 0.84 6.80 1.12
CA ILE A 57 0.35 5.58 1.77
C ILE A 57 1.13 5.26 3.07
N LEU A 58 2.45 5.48 3.07
CA LEU A 58 3.35 5.07 4.14
C LEU A 58 2.96 5.59 5.55
N PRO A 59 2.52 6.86 5.73
CA PRO A 59 2.06 7.32 7.04
C PRO A 59 0.84 6.56 7.55
N VAL A 60 -0.10 6.22 6.65
CA VAL A 60 -1.33 5.49 6.98
C VAL A 60 -1.01 4.08 7.45
N THR A 61 -0.19 3.34 6.69
CA THR A 61 0.15 1.97 7.04
C THR A 61 1.04 1.90 8.28
N ARG A 62 1.95 2.86 8.49
CA ARG A 62 2.74 2.99 9.72
C ARG A 62 1.88 3.23 10.94
N ALA A 63 0.91 4.15 10.86
CA ALA A 63 -0.01 4.42 11.95
C ALA A 63 -0.85 3.19 12.33
N ALA A 64 -1.20 2.37 11.35
CA ALA A 64 -1.94 1.12 11.55
C ALA A 64 -1.05 -0.07 11.99
N GLY A 65 0.28 0.08 11.98
CA GLY A 65 1.19 -1.04 12.22
C GLY A 65 1.06 -2.15 11.17
N VAL A 66 0.89 -1.76 9.91
CA VAL A 66 0.81 -2.66 8.74
C VAL A 66 2.00 -2.38 7.82
N PRO A 67 2.82 -3.39 7.47
CA PRO A 67 3.92 -3.19 6.53
C PRO A 67 3.43 -2.78 5.14
N LEU A 68 4.15 -1.84 4.51
CA LEU A 68 3.97 -1.44 3.12
C LEU A 68 5.04 -2.09 2.24
N VAL A 69 4.60 -2.71 1.15
CA VAL A 69 5.48 -3.24 0.09
C VAL A 69 5.30 -2.41 -1.17
N VAL A 70 6.39 -2.02 -1.83
CA VAL A 70 6.37 -1.34 -3.12
C VAL A 70 6.74 -2.36 -4.20
N ASN A 71 5.83 -2.59 -5.16
CA ASN A 71 6.04 -3.57 -6.22
C ASN A 71 7.01 -3.06 -7.31
N ASP A 72 7.90 -3.92 -7.80
CA ASP A 72 8.86 -3.71 -8.92
C ASP A 72 9.87 -2.56 -8.80
N HIS A 73 9.80 -1.73 -7.77
CA HIS A 73 10.66 -0.55 -7.60
C HIS A 73 11.48 -0.65 -6.31
N LEU A 74 12.61 -1.37 -6.36
CA LEU A 74 13.51 -1.57 -5.21
C LEU A 74 14.11 -0.26 -4.67
N ASP A 75 14.22 0.75 -5.52
CA ASP A 75 14.89 2.02 -5.28
C ASP A 75 13.93 3.17 -4.95
N VAL A 76 12.70 2.84 -4.55
CA VAL A 76 11.64 3.73 -4.06
C VAL A 76 11.40 3.49 -2.58
#